data_AF-A0A4R3NVK8-F1
#
_entry.id   AF-A0A4R3NVK8-F1
#
_cell.length_a   1.000
_cell.length_b   1.000
_cell.length_c   1.000
_cell.angle_alpha   90.00
_cell.angle_beta   90.00
_cell.angle_gamma   90.00
#
_symmetry.space_group_name_H-M   'P 1'
#
loop_
_entity.id
_entity.type
_entity.pdbx_description
1 polymer ?
#
loop_
_entity_poly.entity_id
_entity_poly.type
_entity_poly.pdbx_seq_one_letter_code
_entity_poly.pdbx_strand_id
1 'polypeptide(L)'
;MSATLINMVLSDTLRVHALHLDKEHREGGGLSEAQCGQLARELHVLADLARNTEQELYVHRLDKAQREGCEILEDEATRKLRQMLADPDGKIVRPDFKGGKA
;
A
#
# COMPACT_ATOMS: atom_id res chain seq x y z
N MET A 1 -3.62 2.50 -14.73
CA MET A 1 -4.79 1.60 -14.66
C MET A 1 -5.24 1.53 -13.21
N SER A 2 -6.55 1.56 -12.92
CA SER A 2 -7.06 1.54 -11.53
C SER A 2 -6.85 0.16 -10.88
N ALA A 3 -6.48 0.10 -9.60
CA ALA A 3 -6.30 -1.15 -8.83
C ALA A 3 -7.54 -2.08 -8.90
N THR A 4 -8.73 -1.51 -9.04
CA THR A 4 -9.98 -2.23 -9.24
C THR A 4 -10.02 -3.02 -10.55
N LEU A 5 -9.44 -2.48 -11.62
CA LEU A 5 -9.37 -3.15 -12.92
C LEU A 5 -8.40 -4.35 -12.86
N ILE A 6 -7.28 -4.21 -12.18
CA ILE A 6 -6.31 -5.30 -12.04
C ILE A 6 -6.90 -6.44 -11.22
N ASN A 7 -7.62 -6.13 -10.13
CA ASN A 7 -8.27 -7.14 -9.30
C ASN A 7 -9.40 -7.87 -10.07
N MET A 8 -10.16 -7.15 -10.89
CA MET A 8 -11.17 -7.74 -11.79
C MET A 8 -10.52 -8.69 -12.80
N VAL A 9 -9.44 -8.27 -13.45
CA VAL A 9 -8.71 -9.12 -14.42
C VAL A 9 -8.11 -10.35 -13.75
N LEU A 10 -7.47 -10.22 -12.58
CA LEU A 10 -6.96 -11.36 -11.80
C LEU A 10 -8.08 -12.36 -11.47
N SER A 11 -9.19 -11.86 -10.93
CA SER A 11 -10.35 -12.67 -10.54
C SER A 11 -10.99 -13.36 -11.74
N ASP A 12 -11.21 -12.64 -12.84
CA ASP A 12 -11.86 -13.17 -14.04
C ASP A 12 -10.99 -14.25 -14.70
N THR A 13 -9.69 -14.03 -14.78
CA THR A 13 -8.75 -14.99 -15.37
C THR A 13 -8.70 -16.28 -14.54
N LEU A 14 -8.59 -16.17 -13.21
CA LEU A 14 -8.64 -17.33 -12.32
C LEU A 14 -9.97 -18.08 -12.41
N ARG A 15 -11.09 -17.35 -12.52
CA ARG A 15 -12.43 -17.94 -12.66
C ARG A 15 -12.56 -18.73 -13.97
N VAL A 16 -12.02 -18.21 -15.07
CA VAL A 16 -12.00 -18.93 -16.36
C VAL A 16 -11.20 -20.23 -16.24
N HIS A 17 -10.02 -20.22 -15.62
CA HIS A 17 -9.23 -21.44 -15.42
C HIS A 17 -9.94 -22.44 -14.50
N ALA A 18 -10.58 -21.97 -13.44
CA ALA A 18 -11.36 -22.83 -12.55
C ALA A 18 -12.52 -23.51 -13.29
N LEU A 19 -13.23 -22.79 -14.17
CA LEU A 19 -14.29 -23.35 -15.00
C LEU A 19 -13.76 -24.38 -16.01
N HIS A 20 -12.60 -24.11 -16.61
CA HIS A 20 -11.95 -25.04 -17.54
C HIS A 20 -11.57 -26.35 -16.83
N LEU A 21 -10.93 -26.24 -15.66
CA LEU A 21 -10.54 -27.40 -14.85
C LEU A 21 -11.74 -28.23 -14.40
N ASP A 22 -12.82 -27.58 -13.94
CA ASP A 22 -14.04 -28.26 -13.52
C ASP A 22 -14.73 -28.96 -14.70
N LYS A 23 -14.72 -28.35 -15.88
CA LYS A 23 -15.24 -28.97 -17.11
C LYS A 23 -14.46 -30.24 -17.47
N GLU A 24 -13.13 -30.15 -17.57
CA GLU A 24 -12.28 -31.29 -17.92
C GLU A 24 -12.46 -32.44 -16.90
N HIS A 25 -12.54 -32.09 -15.60
CA HIS A 25 -12.77 -33.06 -14.55
C HIS A 25 -14.12 -33.80 -14.70
N ARG A 26 -15.21 -33.07 -14.98
CA ARG A 26 -16.55 -33.66 -15.19
C ARG A 26 -16.63 -34.54 -16.43
N GLU A 27 -15.89 -34.21 -17.47
CA GLU A 27 -15.81 -34.98 -18.72
C GLU A 27 -14.90 -36.22 -18.57
N GLY A 28 -14.30 -36.44 -17.38
CA GLY A 28 -13.35 -37.52 -17.12
C GLY A 28 -11.99 -37.31 -17.80
N GLY A 29 -11.79 -36.11 -18.37
CA GLY A 29 -10.55 -35.65 -18.97
C GLY A 29 -9.57 -35.15 -17.91
N GLY A 30 -8.31 -35.05 -18.33
CA GLY A 30 -7.25 -34.38 -17.57
C GLY A 30 -6.54 -33.39 -18.48
N LEU A 31 -5.89 -32.40 -17.88
CA LEU A 31 -5.07 -31.48 -18.66
C LEU A 31 -3.92 -32.22 -19.33
N SER A 32 -3.75 -32.00 -20.62
CA SER A 32 -2.53 -32.39 -21.33
C SER A 32 -1.31 -31.68 -20.75
N GLU A 33 -0.12 -32.23 -20.98
CA GLU A 33 1.14 -31.62 -20.56
C GLU A 33 1.29 -30.17 -21.07
N ALA A 34 0.89 -29.91 -22.31
CA ALA A 34 0.92 -28.56 -22.89
C ALA A 34 -0.03 -27.59 -22.16
N GLN A 35 -1.24 -28.03 -21.82
CA GLN A 35 -2.21 -27.23 -21.06
C GLN A 35 -1.74 -26.98 -19.62
N CYS A 36 -1.17 -27.98 -18.95
CA CYS A 36 -0.53 -27.82 -17.64
C CYS A 36 0.60 -26.80 -17.68
N GLY A 37 1.47 -26.88 -18.69
CA GLY A 37 2.57 -25.93 -18.88
C GLY A 37 2.08 -24.51 -19.16
N GLN A 38 1.00 -24.35 -19.93
CA GLN A 38 0.38 -23.06 -20.19
C GLN A 38 -0.25 -22.47 -18.91
N LEU A 39 -1.06 -23.26 -18.20
CA LEU A 39 -1.69 -22.85 -16.96
C LEU A 39 -0.65 -22.44 -15.90
N ALA A 40 0.44 -23.21 -15.78
CA ALA A 40 1.52 -22.88 -14.86
C ALA A 40 2.17 -21.52 -15.17
N ARG A 41 2.41 -21.21 -16.46
CA ARG A 41 2.95 -19.91 -16.87
C ARG A 41 1.97 -18.78 -16.56
N GLU A 42 0.70 -18.95 -16.89
CA GLU A 42 -0.35 -17.94 -16.65
C GLU A 42 -0.51 -17.68 -15.15
N LEU A 43 -0.54 -18.71 -14.31
CA LEU A 43 -0.57 -18.59 -12.85
C LEU A 43 0.68 -17.86 -12.31
N HIS A 44 1.86 -18.10 -12.87
CA HIS A 44 3.08 -17.40 -12.46
C HIS A 44 2.99 -15.90 -12.74
N VAL A 45 2.52 -15.53 -13.94
CA VAL A 45 2.31 -14.13 -14.33
C VAL A 45 1.26 -13.46 -13.45
N LEU A 46 0.15 -14.14 -13.13
CA LEU A 46 -0.87 -13.61 -12.22
C LEU A 46 -0.32 -13.43 -10.80
N ALA A 47 0.51 -14.35 -10.31
CA ALA A 47 1.15 -14.24 -9.00
C ALA A 47 2.12 -13.05 -8.92
N ASP A 48 2.93 -12.83 -9.97
CA ASP A 48 3.83 -11.69 -10.04
C ASP A 48 3.06 -10.37 -10.15
N LEU A 49 1.98 -10.34 -10.93
CA LEU A 49 1.10 -9.18 -11.00
C LEU A 49 0.48 -8.85 -9.64
N ALA A 50 -0.06 -9.86 -8.94
CA ALA A 50 -0.62 -9.68 -7.60
C ALA A 50 0.42 -9.12 -6.61
N ARG A 51 1.65 -9.68 -6.62
CA ARG A 51 2.75 -9.19 -5.78
C ARG A 51 3.10 -7.73 -6.08
N ASN A 52 3.20 -7.36 -7.36
CA ASN A 52 3.52 -6.00 -7.76
C ASN A 52 2.42 -5.02 -7.32
N THR A 53 1.14 -5.41 -7.44
CA THR A 53 0.04 -4.56 -6.96
C THR A 53 0.03 -4.39 -5.45
N GLU A 54 0.37 -5.42 -4.69
CA GLU A 54 0.47 -5.33 -3.23
C GLU A 54 1.59 -4.38 -2.81
N GLN A 55 2.74 -4.44 -3.49
CA GLN A 55 3.85 -3.52 -3.26
C GLN A 55 3.48 -2.07 -3.56
N GLU A 56 2.78 -1.80 -4.67
CA GLU A 56 2.31 -0.46 -5.01
C GLU A 56 1.34 0.09 -3.96
N LEU A 57 0.37 -0.74 -3.52
CA LEU A 57 -0.56 -0.37 -2.46
C LEU A 57 0.15 -0.10 -1.14
N TYR A 58 1.19 -0.87 -0.81
CA TYR A 58 1.99 -0.66 0.38
C TYR A 58 2.71 0.69 0.35
N VAL A 59 3.36 1.03 -0.75
CA VAL A 59 4.03 2.34 -0.93
C VAL A 59 3.03 3.48 -0.80
N HIS A 60 1.86 3.36 -1.44
CA HIS A 60 0.81 4.38 -1.33
C HIS A 60 0.29 4.54 0.10
N ARG A 61 0.13 3.45 0.86
CA ARG A 61 -0.27 3.51 2.28
C ARG A 61 0.78 4.19 3.13
N LEU A 62 2.06 3.92 2.86
CA LEU A 62 3.18 4.53 3.58
C LEU A 62 3.26 6.04 3.32
N ASP A 63 3.12 6.47 2.07
CA ASP A 63 3.08 7.90 1.70
C ASP A 63 1.87 8.61 2.32
N LYS A 64 0.69 7.98 2.31
CA LYS A 64 -0.50 8.52 2.99
C LYS A 64 -0.27 8.69 4.49
N ALA A 65 0.29 7.68 5.16
CA ALA A 65 0.60 7.74 6.58
C ALA A 65 1.66 8.80 6.91
N GLN A 66 2.65 8.99 6.03
CA GLN A 66 3.65 10.04 6.17
C GLN A 66 3.01 11.42 6.12
N ARG A 67 2.13 11.68 5.14
CA ARG A 67 1.43 12.97 5.01
C ARG A 67 0.54 13.26 6.22
N GLU A 68 -0.26 12.28 6.64
CA GLU A 68 -1.11 12.40 7.84
C GLU A 68 -0.26 12.66 9.09
N GLY A 69 0.88 11.98 9.22
CA GLY A 69 1.83 12.23 10.31
C GLY A 69 2.42 13.64 10.30
N CYS A 70 2.80 14.15 9.14
CA CYS A 70 3.29 15.52 8.99
C CYS A 70 2.22 16.56 9.37
N GLU A 71 0.98 16.38 8.90
CA GLU A 71 -0.14 17.28 9.25
C GLU A 71 -0.38 17.33 10.77
N ILE A 72 -0.37 16.16 11.43
CA ILE A 72 -0.50 16.09 12.90
C ILE A 72 0.65 16.81 13.61
N LEU A 73 1.88 16.64 13.12
CA LEU A 73 3.05 17.30 13.71
C LEU A 73 3.00 18.82 13.52
N GLU A 74 2.54 19.31 12.36
CA GLU A 74 2.37 20.73 12.08
C GLU A 74 1.28 21.36 12.95
N ASP A 75 0.16 20.66 13.15
CA ASP A 75 -0.92 21.08 14.04
C ASP A 75 -0.44 21.17 15.50
N GLU A 76 0.29 20.16 15.96
CA GLU A 76 0.89 20.12 17.30
C GLU A 76 1.92 21.23 17.51
N ALA A 77 2.80 21.44 16.53
CA ALA A 77 3.80 22.52 16.56
C ALA A 77 3.12 23.89 16.59
N THR A 78 2.10 24.10 15.75
CA THR A 78 1.31 25.33 15.70
C THR A 78 0.59 25.57 17.03
N ARG A 79 0.01 24.54 17.63
CA ARG A 79 -0.66 24.62 18.93
C ARG A 79 0.32 25.01 20.03
N LYS A 80 1.49 24.38 20.11
CA LYS A 80 2.53 24.73 21.09
C LYS A 80 3.06 26.14 20.89
N LEU A 81 3.32 26.55 19.64
CA LEU A 81 3.73 27.92 19.32
C LEU A 81 2.70 28.95 19.78
N ARG A 82 1.40 28.69 19.55
CA ARG A 82 0.33 29.57 20.05
C ARG A 82 0.29 29.63 21.58
N GLN A 83 0.48 28.50 22.28
CA GLN A 83 0.56 28.49 23.74
C GLN A 83 1.74 29.32 24.26
N MET A 84 2.92 29.22 23.62
CA MET A 84 4.08 30.04 23.97
C MET A 84 3.86 31.53 23.70
N LEU A 85 3.11 31.89 22.65
CA LEU A 85 2.76 33.27 22.35
C LEU A 85 1.68 33.85 23.28
N ALA A 86 0.77 33.01 23.78
CA ALA A 86 -0.37 33.42 24.60
C ALA A 86 -0.02 33.53 26.09
N ASP A 87 1.20 33.20 26.50
CA ASP A 87 1.67 33.33 27.88
C ASP A 87 1.73 34.84 28.26
N PRO A 88 0.82 35.33 29.12
CA PRO A 88 0.49 36.76 29.24
C PRO A 88 1.52 37.59 30.05
N ASP A 89 2.59 36.97 30.54
CA ASP A 89 3.58 37.61 31.39
C ASP A 89 4.64 38.43 30.61
N GLY A 90 4.54 38.50 29.28
CA GLY A 90 5.43 39.31 28.43
C GLY A 90 6.90 38.89 28.46
N LYS A 91 7.22 37.75 29.09
CA LYS A 91 8.56 37.18 29.08
C LYS A 91 8.78 36.51 27.73
N ILE A 92 9.40 37.25 26.82
CA ILE A 92 10.01 36.69 25.63
C ILE A 92 11.06 35.68 26.11
N VAL A 93 10.71 34.40 26.17
CA VAL A 93 11.65 33.32 26.42
C VAL A 93 12.54 33.23 25.19
N ARG A 94 13.68 33.95 25.20
CA ARG A 94 14.74 33.75 24.21
C ARG A 94 15.34 32.37 24.49
N PRO A 95 15.29 31.42 23.55
CA PRO A 95 16.03 30.18 23.69
C PRO A 95 17.52 30.54 23.69
N ASP A 96 18.17 30.42 24.85
CA ASP A 96 19.60 30.71 24.97
C ASP A 96 20.37 29.48 24.44
N PHE A 97 20.81 29.57 23.18
CA PHE A 97 21.64 28.54 22.54
C PHE A 97 23.12 28.65 22.90
N LYS A 98 23.49 29.41 23.95
CA LYS A 98 24.88 29.44 24.41
C LYS A 98 25.15 28.26 25.34
N GLY A 99 25.78 27.25 24.76
CA GLY A 99 26.30 26.07 25.45
C GLY A 99 27.05 26.44 26.73
N GLY A 100 26.59 25.85 27.84
CA GLY A 100 27.23 25.93 29.13
C GLY A 100 28.66 25.39 29.06
N LYS A 101 29.62 26.29 29.09
CA LYS A 101 30.92 26.07 29.71
C LYS A 101 31.21 27.26 30.62
N ALA A 102 31.03 27.04 31.92
CA ALA A 102 31.70 27.75 32.99
C ALA A 102 32.13 26.68 34.00
#